data_AF-A0A974WT73-F1
#
_entry.id   AF-A0A974WT73-F1
#
_cell.length_a   1.000
_cell.length_b   1.000
_cell.length_c   1.000
_cell.angle_alpha   90.00
_cell.angle_beta   90.00
_cell.angle_gamma   90.00
#
_symmetry.space_group_name_H-M   'P 1'
#
loop_
_entity.id
_entity.type
_entity.pdbx_description
1 polymer ?
#
loop_
_entity_poly.entity_id
_entity_poly.type
_entity_poly.pdbx_seq_one_letter_code
_entity_poly.pdbx_strand_id
1 'polypeptide(L)'
;MHGGVKFYRGSAAAARSYVEADRSRVDDYYLTEGTGVAERYVATPLPAGGRSVPAVQGGGTLHGDAYERWVAGYDVETGAAKGRLRDDAHALRFVEVVVNGPKSWSLVAALHPDIATAYDAAMDRAAGEVIGWVAEHATTRVGPRGRQVQVPVEKVEAAVVRHHTSTSPNPRRLAIRTLLPHAIY
;
A
#
# COMPACT_ATOMS: atom_id res chain seq x y z
N MET A 1 -11.81 2.82 -15.80
CA MET A 1 -10.86 2.36 -14.75
C MET A 1 -11.69 1.61 -13.72
N HIS A 2 -11.39 0.34 -13.45
CA HIS A 2 -12.01 -0.38 -12.32
C HIS A 2 -10.98 -0.46 -11.20
N GLY A 3 -11.18 0.37 -10.18
CA GLY A 3 -10.46 0.28 -8.91
C GLY A 3 -11.19 -0.66 -7.96
N GLY A 4 -10.47 -1.21 -6.99
CA GLY A 4 -11.04 -2.07 -5.96
C GLY A 4 -10.41 -1.77 -4.60
N VAL A 5 -11.23 -1.85 -3.56
CA VAL A 5 -10.77 -1.74 -2.17
C VAL A 5 -10.99 -3.08 -1.48
N LYS A 6 -9.94 -3.63 -0.88
CA LYS A 6 -9.99 -4.87 -0.09
C LYS A 6 -9.42 -4.62 1.30
N PHE A 7 -10.02 -5.24 2.30
CA PHE A 7 -9.53 -5.17 3.66
C PHE A 7 -8.80 -6.45 4.02
N TYR A 8 -7.52 -6.38 4.33
CA TYR A 8 -6.77 -7.55 4.77
C TYR A 8 -6.92 -7.76 6.27
N ARG A 9 -7.50 -8.91 6.64
CA ARG A 9 -7.58 -9.39 8.02
C ARG A 9 -6.80 -10.69 8.11
N GLY A 10 -5.93 -10.81 9.10
CA GLY A 10 -5.11 -12.01 9.24
C GLY A 10 -3.77 -11.77 9.93
N SER A 11 -2.93 -12.80 9.86
CA SER A 11 -1.57 -12.74 10.38
C SER A 11 -0.69 -11.85 9.51
N ALA A 12 0.25 -11.15 10.15
CA ALA A 12 1.26 -10.37 9.43
C ALA A 12 2.22 -11.28 8.65
N ALA A 13 2.60 -12.43 9.21
CA ALA A 13 3.42 -13.43 8.55
C ALA A 13 2.81 -13.91 7.22
N ALA A 14 1.50 -14.20 7.19
CA ALA A 14 0.84 -14.60 5.94
C ALA A 14 0.82 -13.47 4.89
N ALA A 15 0.92 -12.21 5.30
CA ALA A 15 0.99 -11.10 4.36
C ALA A 15 2.32 -11.06 3.58
N ARG A 16 3.35 -11.82 3.99
CA ARG A 16 4.60 -11.91 3.22
C ARG A 16 4.42 -12.43 1.80
N SER A 17 3.37 -13.21 1.53
CA SER A 17 3.05 -13.66 0.17
C SER A 17 2.86 -12.50 -0.82
N TYR A 18 2.59 -11.29 -0.32
CA TYR A 18 2.48 -10.10 -1.14
C TYR A 18 3.82 -9.55 -1.66
N VAL A 19 4.93 -9.94 -1.04
CA VAL A 19 6.30 -9.46 -1.32
C VAL A 19 7.31 -10.61 -1.46
N GLU A 20 6.88 -11.87 -1.45
CA GLU A 20 7.73 -13.05 -1.59
C GLU A 20 7.26 -13.93 -2.73
N ALA A 21 8.20 -14.38 -3.57
CA ALA A 21 7.91 -15.02 -4.85
C ALA A 21 7.59 -16.52 -4.74
N ASP A 22 7.76 -17.12 -3.56
CA ASP A 22 8.03 -18.56 -3.43
C ASP A 22 6.88 -19.36 -2.80
N ARG A 23 5.63 -18.97 -3.05
CA ARG A 23 4.49 -19.87 -2.86
C ARG A 23 3.84 -20.13 -4.20
N SER A 24 3.64 -21.40 -4.49
CA SER A 24 2.98 -21.95 -5.67
C SER A 24 1.58 -22.40 -5.27
N ARG A 25 0.71 -21.46 -4.93
CA ARG A 25 -0.74 -21.68 -5.09
C ARG A 25 -1.11 -21.30 -6.51
N VAL A 26 -2.15 -21.98 -7.01
CA VAL A 26 -2.71 -21.79 -8.36
C VAL A 26 -3.15 -20.33 -8.62
N ASP A 27 -3.19 -19.49 -7.58
CA ASP A 27 -3.54 -18.06 -7.60
C ASP A 27 -2.35 -17.10 -7.32
N ASP A 28 -1.10 -17.56 -7.32
CA ASP A 28 0.05 -16.71 -6.99
C ASP A 28 0.52 -15.85 -8.20
N TYR A 29 -0.09 -14.67 -8.31
CA TYR A 29 0.17 -13.63 -9.33
C TYR A 29 1.27 -12.63 -8.94
N TYR A 30 2.07 -12.96 -7.92
CA TYR A 30 2.72 -11.92 -7.14
C TYR A 30 4.05 -11.45 -7.74
N LEU A 31 4.90 -12.33 -8.28
CA LEU A 31 6.25 -11.98 -8.71
C LEU A 31 6.74 -12.95 -9.78
N THR A 32 7.14 -12.45 -10.94
CA THR A 32 7.75 -13.29 -11.98
C THR A 32 9.01 -12.66 -12.56
N GLU A 33 9.26 -11.38 -12.26
CA GLU A 33 10.54 -10.70 -12.51
C GLU A 33 10.81 -9.75 -11.33
N GLY A 34 11.96 -9.91 -10.67
CA GLY A 34 12.42 -9.07 -9.55
C GLY A 34 12.17 -9.65 -8.15
N THR A 35 13.00 -9.24 -7.19
CA THR A 35 12.72 -9.45 -5.77
C THR A 35 11.45 -8.69 -5.41
N GLY A 36 10.53 -9.32 -4.68
CA GLY A 36 9.29 -8.69 -4.26
C GLY A 36 9.54 -7.59 -3.25
N VAL A 37 9.72 -6.38 -3.77
CA VAL A 37 9.97 -5.21 -2.94
C VAL A 37 8.71 -4.36 -2.93
N ALA A 38 8.24 -3.99 -1.74
CA ALA A 38 7.27 -2.93 -1.62
C ALA A 38 7.99 -1.59 -1.42
N GLU A 39 7.63 -0.57 -2.18
CA GLU A 39 8.09 0.80 -1.92
C GLU A 39 7.23 1.42 -0.84
N ARG A 40 7.85 1.81 0.28
CA ARG A 40 7.17 2.48 1.38
C ARG A 40 7.02 3.96 1.07
N TYR A 41 5.87 4.50 1.39
CA TYR A 41 5.58 5.92 1.37
C TYR A 41 5.01 6.37 2.71
N VAL A 42 5.32 7.59 3.08
CA VAL A 42 4.79 8.29 4.25
C VAL A 42 4.08 9.53 3.74
N ALA A 43 2.81 9.68 4.10
CA ALA A 43 2.00 10.83 3.72
C ALA A 43 1.50 11.55 4.96
N THR A 44 1.76 12.85 5.02
CA THR A 44 1.27 13.73 6.09
C THR A 44 0.18 14.62 5.50
N PRO A 45 -1.07 14.53 6.00
CA PRO A 45 -2.13 15.42 5.56
C PRO A 45 -1.80 16.86 5.94
N LEU A 46 -2.37 17.79 5.17
CA LEU A 46 -2.17 19.20 5.43
C LEU A 46 -2.97 19.67 6.65
N PRO A 47 -2.48 20.69 7.36
CA PRO A 47 -3.29 21.40 8.33
C PRO A 47 -4.58 21.91 7.67
N ALA A 48 -5.70 21.81 8.40
CA ALA A 48 -6.99 22.27 7.92
C ALA A 48 -6.92 23.73 7.43
N GLY A 49 -7.29 23.95 6.16
CA GLY A 49 -7.28 25.28 5.51
C GLY A 49 -6.05 25.60 4.67
N GLY A 50 -5.05 24.70 4.59
CA GLY A 50 -3.93 24.84 3.65
C GLY A 50 -4.35 24.57 2.20
N ARG A 51 -3.90 25.42 1.27
CA ARG A 51 -4.07 25.25 -0.20
C ARG A 51 -2.99 24.38 -0.86
N SER A 52 -2.19 23.68 -0.07
CA SER A 52 -1.04 22.89 -0.56
C SER A 52 -1.49 21.48 -1.00
N VAL A 53 -0.55 20.67 -1.47
CA VAL A 53 -0.74 19.23 -1.76
C VAL A 53 -0.14 18.42 -0.59
N PRO A 54 -0.72 17.27 -0.18
CA PRO A 54 -0.16 16.43 0.87
C PRO A 54 1.29 16.07 0.57
N ALA A 55 2.14 16.13 1.59
CA ALA A 55 3.53 15.73 1.42
C ALA A 55 3.60 14.21 1.43
N VAL A 56 3.79 13.61 0.25
CA VAL A 56 4.06 12.18 0.09
C VAL A 56 5.57 11.99 -0.08
N GLN A 57 6.19 11.31 0.86
CA GLN A 57 7.64 11.09 0.92
C GLN A 57 7.95 9.60 0.77
N GLY A 58 9.04 9.29 0.07
CA GLY A 58 9.57 7.93 0.01
C GLY A 58 10.12 7.51 1.37
N GLY A 59 9.72 6.34 1.83
CA GLY A 59 10.17 5.70 3.08
C GLY A 59 11.14 4.53 2.86
N GLY A 60 11.69 4.39 1.65
CA GLY A 60 12.56 3.27 1.29
C GLY A 60 11.81 1.99 0.97
N THR A 61 12.51 0.87 0.94
CA THR A 61 12.00 -0.43 0.48
C THR A 61 11.65 -1.37 1.64
N LEU A 62 10.62 -2.19 1.45
CA LEU A 62 10.21 -3.25 2.38
C LEU A 62 10.35 -4.61 1.69
N HIS A 63 11.17 -5.46 2.29
CA HIS A 63 11.32 -6.88 1.92
C HIS A 63 10.68 -7.76 3.01
N GLY A 64 10.36 -9.02 2.69
CA GLY A 64 9.83 -10.06 3.58
C GLY A 64 9.64 -9.70 5.05
N ASP A 65 10.71 -9.77 5.85
CA ASP A 65 10.68 -9.51 7.30
C ASP A 65 10.29 -8.07 7.65
N ALA A 66 10.80 -7.07 6.91
CA ALA A 66 10.47 -5.67 7.13
C ALA A 66 9.00 -5.39 6.77
N TYR A 67 8.50 -6.01 5.71
CA TYR A 67 7.08 -5.94 5.33
C TYR A 67 6.19 -6.60 6.38
N GLU A 68 6.57 -7.79 6.87
CA GLU A 68 5.86 -8.46 7.96
C GLU A 68 5.79 -7.57 9.20
N ARG A 69 6.92 -7.00 9.64
CA ARG A 69 6.99 -6.09 10.79
C ARG A 69 6.12 -4.86 10.58
N TRP A 70 6.14 -4.29 9.38
CA TRP A 70 5.30 -3.16 8.99
C TRP A 70 3.80 -3.51 9.06
N VAL A 71 3.37 -4.66 8.51
CA VAL A 71 1.99 -5.17 8.57
C VAL A 71 1.56 -5.50 10.01
N ALA A 72 2.48 -5.96 10.84
CA ALA A 72 2.25 -6.19 12.27
C ALA A 72 2.04 -4.89 13.07
N GLY A 73 2.24 -3.73 12.45
CA GLY A 73 2.05 -2.42 13.07
C GLY A 73 3.29 -1.88 13.76
N TYR A 74 4.48 -2.37 13.41
CA TYR A 74 5.73 -1.80 13.92
C TYR A 74 6.29 -0.74 12.97
N ASP A 75 6.96 0.24 13.56
CA ASP A 75 7.88 1.11 12.88
C ASP A 75 9.13 0.31 12.51
N VAL A 76 9.50 0.34 11.23
CA VAL A 76 10.56 -0.54 10.72
C VAL A 76 11.96 0.01 10.95
N GLU A 77 12.09 1.30 11.31
CA GLU A 77 13.37 1.92 11.61
C GLU A 77 13.69 1.79 13.10
N THR A 78 12.71 2.08 13.96
CA THR A 78 12.86 2.07 15.42
C THR A 78 12.48 0.75 16.06
N GLY A 79 11.70 -0.09 15.36
CA GLY A 79 11.14 -1.31 15.91
C GLY A 79 10.01 -1.10 16.91
N ALA A 80 9.63 0.15 17.20
CA ALA A 80 8.58 0.50 18.13
C ALA A 80 7.21 0.10 17.58
N ALA A 81 6.28 -0.25 18.46
CA ALA A 81 4.89 -0.42 18.06
C ALA A 81 4.33 0.95 17.65
N LYS A 82 3.71 1.05 16.47
CA LYS A 82 3.09 2.30 16.01
C LYS A 82 1.99 2.74 16.95
N GLY A 83 1.43 1.81 17.74
CA GLY A 83 0.89 2.01 19.09
C GLY A 83 0.21 0.72 19.61
N ARG A 84 -1.03 0.75 20.15
CA ARG A 84 -1.72 -0.46 20.61
C ARG A 84 -2.00 -1.44 19.47
N LEU A 85 -1.19 -2.49 19.44
CA LEU A 85 -1.34 -3.57 18.47
C LEU A 85 -2.50 -4.49 18.84
N ARG A 86 -3.12 -5.05 17.80
CA ARG A 86 -4.07 -6.16 17.93
C ARG A 86 -3.36 -7.47 17.61
N ASP A 87 -3.51 -8.43 18.52
CA ASP A 87 -2.98 -9.78 18.44
C ASP A 87 -4.01 -10.79 17.91
N ASP A 88 -5.29 -10.39 17.79
CA ASP A 88 -6.33 -11.28 17.28
C ASP A 88 -6.17 -11.64 15.80
N ALA A 89 -6.52 -12.88 15.45
CA ALA A 89 -6.37 -13.44 14.12
C ALA A 89 -7.23 -12.76 13.04
N HIS A 90 -8.22 -11.96 13.45
CA HIS A 90 -9.12 -11.22 12.56
C HIS A 90 -8.84 -9.72 12.54
N ALA A 91 -7.73 -9.28 13.15
CA ALA A 91 -7.34 -7.89 13.16
C ALA A 91 -7.22 -7.39 11.72
N LEU A 92 -7.92 -6.31 11.41
CA LEU A 92 -7.66 -5.55 10.19
C LEU A 92 -6.20 -5.12 10.27
N ARG A 93 -5.37 -5.47 9.28
CA ARG A 93 -4.00 -4.97 9.22
C ARG A 93 -3.96 -3.76 8.33
N PHE A 94 -4.27 -3.92 7.04
CA PHE A 94 -4.24 -2.84 6.05
C PHE A 94 -5.46 -2.84 5.12
N VAL A 95 -5.57 -1.76 4.35
CA VAL A 95 -6.50 -1.61 3.23
C VAL A 95 -5.69 -1.66 1.93
N GLU A 96 -6.09 -2.54 1.02
CA GLU A 96 -5.52 -2.68 -0.30
C GLU A 96 -6.36 -1.89 -1.30
N VAL A 97 -5.70 -1.04 -2.08
CA VAL A 97 -6.26 -0.18 -3.14
C VAL A 97 -5.59 -0.56 -4.46
N VAL A 98 -6.32 -1.23 -5.35
CA VAL A 98 -5.75 -1.65 -6.64
C VAL A 98 -5.92 -0.54 -7.67
N VAL A 99 -4.83 -0.13 -8.30
CA VAL A 99 -4.81 0.88 -9.37
C VAL A 99 -4.44 0.20 -10.68
N ASN A 100 -5.43 0.08 -11.56
CA ASN A 100 -5.24 -0.52 -12.88
C ASN A 100 -5.22 0.57 -13.95
N GLY A 101 -4.19 0.56 -14.79
CA GLY A 101 -4.22 1.32 -16.04
C GLY A 101 -4.90 0.54 -17.17
N PRO A 102 -5.16 1.17 -18.33
CA PRO A 102 -5.84 0.52 -19.44
C PRO A 102 -5.00 -0.59 -20.05
N LYS A 103 -5.67 -1.69 -20.41
CA LYS A 103 -5.06 -2.89 -20.98
C LYS A 103 -4.21 -2.63 -22.23
N SER A 104 -4.64 -1.68 -23.08
CA SER A 104 -3.92 -1.29 -24.29
C SER A 104 -2.54 -0.71 -23.99
N TRP A 105 -2.41 0.09 -22.93
CA TRP A 105 -1.12 0.69 -22.55
C TRP A 105 -0.12 -0.34 -22.07
N SER A 106 -0.58 -1.36 -21.36
CA SER A 106 0.26 -2.48 -20.97
C SER A 106 0.81 -3.27 -22.16
N LEU A 107 0.01 -3.47 -23.21
CA LEU A 107 0.47 -4.14 -24.43
C LEU A 107 1.55 -3.32 -25.14
N VAL A 108 1.32 -2.01 -25.27
CA VAL A 108 2.31 -1.10 -25.90
C VAL A 108 3.60 -1.06 -25.07
N ALA A 109 3.50 -0.96 -23.74
CA ALA A 109 4.66 -1.01 -22.84
C ALA A 109 5.46 -2.32 -22.92
N ALA A 110 4.82 -3.44 -23.28
CA ALA A 110 5.53 -4.71 -23.46
C ALA A 110 6.41 -4.73 -24.73
N LEU A 111 6.04 -3.94 -25.74
CA LEU A 111 6.70 -3.89 -27.04
C LEU A 111 7.70 -2.73 -27.16
N HIS A 112 7.52 -1.67 -26.36
CA HIS A 112 8.25 -0.42 -26.46
C HIS A 112 8.83 -0.02 -25.09
N PRO A 113 10.15 -0.23 -24.85
CA PRO A 113 10.78 0.01 -23.54
C PRO A 113 10.71 1.47 -23.03
N ASP A 114 10.74 2.42 -23.94
CA ASP A 114 10.56 3.85 -23.66
C ASP A 114 9.14 4.15 -23.16
N ILE A 115 8.13 3.55 -23.79
CA ILE A 115 6.74 3.64 -23.33
C ILE A 115 6.55 2.91 -22.01
N ALA A 116 7.21 1.77 -21.79
CA ALA A 116 7.20 1.08 -20.50
C ALA A 116 7.69 1.99 -19.37
N THR A 117 8.82 2.65 -19.59
CA THR A 117 9.42 3.58 -18.62
C THR A 117 8.49 4.75 -18.32
N ALA A 118 7.92 5.38 -19.36
CA ALA A 118 6.98 6.49 -19.20
C ALA A 118 5.68 6.06 -18.50
N TYR A 119 5.19 4.86 -18.80
CA TYR A 119 3.98 4.31 -18.20
C TYR A 119 4.20 3.95 -16.73
N ASP A 120 5.31 3.30 -16.38
CA ASP A 120 5.66 3.00 -14.98
C ASP A 120 5.77 4.30 -14.17
N ALA A 121 6.42 5.34 -14.71
CA ALA A 121 6.50 6.66 -14.07
C ALA A 121 5.14 7.36 -13.92
N ALA A 122 4.21 7.14 -14.86
CA ALA A 122 2.84 7.66 -14.74
C ALA A 122 2.05 6.91 -13.67
N MET A 123 2.22 5.59 -13.57
CA MET A 123 1.61 4.76 -12.54
C MET A 123 2.13 5.11 -11.13
N ASP A 124 3.40 5.47 -11.00
CA ASP A 124 3.99 5.92 -9.74
C ASP A 124 3.43 7.26 -9.28
N ARG A 125 3.27 8.21 -10.20
CA ARG A 125 2.60 9.48 -9.90
C ARG A 125 1.15 9.24 -9.49
N ALA A 126 0.42 8.38 -10.22
CA ALA A 126 -0.94 8.01 -9.84
C ALA A 126 -0.98 7.39 -8.44
N ALA A 127 0.04 6.61 -8.06
CA ALA A 127 0.11 6.07 -6.71
C ALA A 127 0.30 7.14 -5.64
N GLY A 128 1.20 8.08 -5.87
CA GLY A 128 1.41 9.24 -4.99
C GLY A 128 0.12 10.05 -4.79
N GLU A 129 -0.61 10.35 -5.87
CA GLU A 129 -1.88 11.08 -5.82
C GLU A 129 -2.94 10.33 -4.99
N VAL A 130 -3.07 9.02 -5.18
CA VAL A 130 -4.00 8.19 -4.40
C VAL A 130 -3.61 8.18 -2.91
N ILE A 131 -2.32 8.04 -2.60
CA ILE A 131 -1.82 8.05 -1.22
C ILE A 131 -2.09 9.41 -0.57
N GLY A 132 -1.81 10.50 -1.27
CA GLY A 132 -2.08 11.87 -0.81
C GLY A 132 -3.56 12.07 -0.52
N TRP A 133 -4.43 11.69 -1.45
CA TRP A 133 -5.87 11.77 -1.28
C TRP A 133 -6.35 10.93 -0.09
N VAL A 134 -5.83 9.72 0.10
CA VAL A 134 -6.17 8.90 1.27
C VAL A 134 -5.72 9.58 2.55
N ALA A 135 -4.53 10.18 2.59
CA ALA A 135 -4.05 10.88 3.78
C ALA A 135 -4.96 12.05 4.18
N GLU A 136 -5.43 12.85 3.23
CA GLU A 136 -6.34 13.98 3.47
C GLU A 136 -7.69 13.56 4.04
N HIS A 137 -8.20 12.40 3.62
CA HIS A 137 -9.56 11.96 3.94
C HIS A 137 -9.58 10.87 5.03
N ALA A 138 -8.43 10.31 5.38
CA ALA A 138 -8.31 9.31 6.42
C ALA A 138 -8.57 9.94 7.80
N THR A 139 -9.35 9.21 8.58
CA THR A 139 -9.69 9.61 9.93
C THR A 139 -9.54 8.42 10.87
N THR A 140 -9.37 8.75 12.14
CA THR A 140 -9.15 7.80 13.21
C THR A 140 -10.02 8.15 14.41
N ARG A 141 -10.20 7.21 15.34
CA ARG A 141 -11.05 7.43 16.52
C ARG A 141 -10.21 7.57 17.77
N VAL A 142 -10.41 8.65 18.50
CA VAL A 142 -9.70 8.96 19.76
C VAL A 142 -10.68 9.01 20.92
N GLY A 143 -10.21 8.64 22.11
CA GLY A 143 -10.99 8.69 23.35
C GLY A 143 -11.63 7.36 23.79
N PRO A 144 -12.31 7.36 24.96
CA PRO A 144 -12.77 6.14 25.60
C PRO A 144 -13.90 5.46 24.80
N ARG A 145 -13.97 4.13 24.92
CA ARG A 145 -15.00 3.31 24.26
C ARG A 145 -16.40 3.83 24.59
N GLY A 146 -17.24 4.04 23.57
CA GLY A 146 -18.58 4.61 23.71
C GLY A 146 -18.64 6.14 23.68
N ARG A 147 -17.49 6.85 23.73
CA ARG A 147 -17.38 8.31 23.59
C ARG A 147 -16.27 8.72 22.61
N GLN A 148 -15.96 7.83 21.67
CA GLN A 148 -14.93 8.08 20.66
C GLN A 148 -15.37 9.18 19.69
N VAL A 149 -14.45 10.07 19.36
CA VAL A 149 -14.63 11.08 18.30
C VAL A 149 -13.74 10.77 17.12
N GLN A 150 -14.21 11.06 15.92
CA GLN A 150 -13.45 10.89 14.69
C GLN A 150 -12.62 12.13 14.43
N VAL A 151 -11.31 11.97 14.28
CA VAL A 151 -10.35 13.04 14.00
C VAL A 151 -9.54 12.68 12.75
N PRO A 152 -9.04 13.64 11.97
CA PRO A 152 -8.08 13.37 10.90
C PRO A 152 -6.86 12.61 11.42
N VAL A 153 -6.28 11.75 10.58
CA VAL A 153 -4.99 11.11 10.92
C VAL A 153 -3.86 12.15 10.85
N GLU A 154 -2.81 11.94 11.64
CA GLU A 154 -1.59 12.77 11.54
C GLU A 154 -0.65 12.31 10.43
N LYS A 155 -0.74 11.03 10.05
CA LYS A 155 0.15 10.38 9.09
C LYS A 155 -0.50 9.13 8.52
N VAL A 156 -0.25 8.82 7.26
CA VAL A 156 -0.56 7.53 6.62
C VAL A 156 0.73 6.90 6.12
N GLU A 157 0.87 5.58 6.25
CA GLU A 157 1.93 4.84 5.59
C GLU A 157 1.35 3.94 4.52
N ALA A 158 1.99 3.89 3.37
CA ALA A 158 1.61 3.02 2.27
C ALA A 158 2.80 2.16 1.84
N ALA A 159 2.52 0.97 1.36
CA ALA A 159 3.45 0.08 0.71
C ALA A 159 2.91 -0.20 -0.70
N VAL A 160 3.61 0.30 -1.71
CA VAL A 160 3.26 0.11 -3.12
C VAL A 160 3.95 -1.13 -3.62
N VAL A 161 3.18 -2.07 -4.16
CA VAL A 161 3.72 -3.29 -4.76
C VAL A 161 3.35 -3.32 -6.24
N ARG A 162 4.38 -3.39 -7.08
CA ARG A 162 4.24 -3.51 -8.53
C ARG A 162 4.08 -4.99 -8.88
N HIS A 163 3.02 -5.34 -9.59
CA HIS A 163 2.82 -6.70 -10.08
C HIS A 163 2.97 -6.73 -11.60
N HIS A 164 3.94 -7.52 -12.07
CA HIS A 164 4.32 -7.57 -13.48
C HIS A 164 3.67 -8.71 -14.27
N THR A 165 2.72 -9.49 -13.71
CA THR A 165 2.18 -10.68 -14.40
C THR A 165 0.66 -10.83 -14.52
N SER A 166 0.28 -11.61 -15.53
CA SER A 166 -1.04 -12.19 -15.73
C SER A 166 -0.90 -13.51 -16.50
N THR A 167 -1.59 -14.56 -16.05
CA THR A 167 -1.97 -15.70 -16.89
C THR A 167 -2.97 -15.20 -17.94
N SER A 168 -2.59 -15.26 -19.23
CA SER A 168 -3.18 -14.60 -20.42
C SER A 168 -2.28 -13.45 -20.90
N PRO A 169 -2.08 -13.22 -22.22
CA PRO A 169 -0.92 -12.48 -22.77
C PRO A 169 -1.06 -10.96 -22.59
N ASN A 170 -1.11 -10.50 -21.35
CA ASN A 170 -1.51 -9.16 -21.00
C ASN A 170 -0.87 -8.64 -19.71
N PRO A 171 0.07 -7.68 -19.74
CA PRO A 171 0.87 -7.39 -18.55
C PRO A 171 0.32 -6.25 -17.65
N ARG A 172 0.83 -6.23 -16.41
CA ARG A 172 0.86 -5.18 -15.36
C ARG A 172 -0.45 -4.78 -14.63
N ARG A 173 -0.49 -5.07 -13.31
CA ARG A 173 -1.41 -4.51 -12.30
C ARG A 173 -0.57 -3.78 -11.25
N LEU A 174 -0.86 -2.50 -10.96
CA LEU A 174 -0.28 -1.82 -9.80
C LEU A 174 -1.21 -2.01 -8.59
N ALA A 175 -0.68 -2.56 -7.49
CA ALA A 175 -1.43 -2.62 -6.23
C ALA A 175 -0.83 -1.62 -5.24
N ILE A 176 -1.62 -0.61 -4.87
CA ILE A 176 -1.28 0.32 -3.79
C ILE A 176 -1.84 -0.26 -2.51
N ARG A 177 -1.03 -0.54 -1.51
CA ARG A 177 -1.54 -1.00 -0.22
C ARG A 177 -1.30 0.08 0.80
N THR A 178 -2.37 0.54 1.41
CA THR A 178 -2.32 1.62 2.39
C THR A 178 -2.60 1.03 3.77
N LEU A 179 -1.61 1.09 4.66
CA LEU A 179 -1.86 0.94 6.08
C LEU A 179 -2.47 2.25 6.55
N LEU A 180 -3.78 2.24 6.76
CA LEU A 180 -4.39 3.24 7.62
C LEU A 180 -3.84 2.96 9.02
N PRO A 181 -3.21 3.95 9.68
CA PRO A 181 -2.72 3.74 11.03
C PRO A 181 -3.87 3.27 11.90
N HIS A 182 -3.64 2.20 12.65
CA HIS A 182 -4.45 1.92 13.81
C HIS A 182 -4.41 3.16 14.70
N ALA A 183 -5.57 3.77 14.94
CA ALA A 183 -5.75 4.81 15.93
C ALA A 183 -5.07 4.38 17.23
N ILE A 184 -4.17 5.20 17.76
CA ILE A 184 -3.72 5.00 19.13
C ILE A 184 -3.93 6.28 19.90
N TYR A 185 -4.70 6.10 20.98
CA TYR A 185 -5.06 6.97 22.09
C TYR A 185 -6.39 7.71 21.93
#